data_AF-A0A9N8F0B5-F1
#
_entry.id   AF-A0A9N8F0B5-F1
#
_cell.length_a   1.000
_cell.length_b   1.000
_cell.length_c   1.000
_cell.angle_alpha   90.00
_cell.angle_beta   90.00
_cell.angle_gamma   90.00
#
_symmetry.space_group_name_H-M   'P 1'
#
loop_
_entity.id
_entity.type
_entity.pdbx_description
1 polymer ?
#
loop_
_entity_poly.entity_id
_entity_poly.type
_entity_poly.pdbx_seq_one_letter_code
_entity_poly.pdbx_strand_id
1 'polypeptide(L)'
;MGIEDARKAIGGLFRCQAVRSQCQSIWMLCQTHPSLALESFDRHGRQISPLMLFLEEGMDLVFVQEFCREFPQSVETPHYDTGNFPLHVACATVAARRPIPGLVAFLVHQFPRAAAVKNARGDLPLHMLLDGSATTRSTRRCCSTDDVTSLVEAYPEGTVMTSVDRRSTPLDTVLEVSNQFSQTVRDTVCSRVPKKVRFFQLKNQLHQRQPQQLQLNNNQRHNQRQTSLVVSTALSKLLPQLTVLECKHVEWDLEGWTFLLSCLETNTSIRYLSLNLPTTTTNIVQAKDYIDPLTNCLARNTSVTKLSLLHRHPTTTHAMTAMWDETVDYTTLVQAILHANTVTSLTLVGTAFDTKQLTLALAHNTSLTEWNLEGCSKQQVDFCQLDVALENHNTSLKRVTVPPSRYRQDILYWTAMNRFGRKYIRKNTASLEQVIVLLATLKHMKYVIQQGQRVERHQIYYGLLREAPSLWCH
;
A
#
# COMPACT_ATOMS: atom_id res chain seq x y z
N MET A 1 28.69 -51.91 3.71
CA MET A 1 28.90 -50.69 4.53
C MET A 1 27.69 -50.53 5.43
N GLY A 2 27.88 -50.47 6.75
CA GLY A 2 26.76 -50.28 7.69
C GLY A 2 26.17 -48.86 7.60
N ILE A 3 24.99 -48.66 8.18
CA ILE A 3 24.31 -47.35 8.17
C ILE A 3 25.14 -46.25 8.86
N GLU A 4 25.83 -46.57 9.97
CA GLU A 4 26.69 -45.62 10.69
C GLU A 4 27.90 -45.19 9.85
N ASP A 5 28.49 -46.12 9.10
CA ASP A 5 29.60 -45.84 8.20
C ASP A 5 29.12 -44.96 7.03
N ALA A 6 27.94 -45.27 6.47
CA ALA A 6 27.32 -44.47 5.42
C ALA A 6 26.97 -43.05 5.92
N ARG A 7 26.44 -42.92 7.14
CA ARG A 7 26.16 -41.62 7.78
C ARG A 7 27.44 -40.80 7.95
N LYS A 8 28.51 -41.41 8.46
CA LYS A 8 29.83 -40.75 8.58
C LYS A 8 30.38 -40.34 7.22
N ALA A 9 30.23 -41.20 6.20
CA ALA A 9 30.65 -40.91 4.84
C ALA A 9 29.89 -39.70 4.27
N ILE A 10 28.55 -39.67 4.35
CA ILE A 10 27.75 -38.51 3.91
C ILE A 10 28.19 -37.24 4.67
N GLY A 11 28.35 -37.31 5.99
CA GLY A 11 28.84 -36.17 6.77
C GLY A 11 30.22 -35.67 6.32
N GLY A 12 31.11 -36.56 5.88
CA GLY A 12 32.38 -36.20 5.25
C GLY A 12 32.20 -35.48 3.92
N LEU A 13 31.30 -35.99 3.06
CA LEU A 13 31.00 -35.41 1.75
C LEU A 13 30.37 -34.01 1.84
N PHE A 14 29.52 -33.76 2.84
CA PHE A 14 28.91 -32.45 3.09
C PHE A 14 29.93 -31.37 3.48
N ARG A 15 31.04 -31.76 4.11
CA ARG A 15 32.13 -30.85 4.50
C ARG A 15 33.16 -30.61 3.38
N CYS A 16 33.07 -31.34 2.27
CA CYS A 16 33.98 -31.17 1.14
C CYS A 16 33.76 -29.78 0.48
N GLN A 17 34.81 -29.12 -0.01
CA GLN A 17 34.63 -27.86 -0.75
C GLN A 17 33.99 -28.07 -2.14
N ALA A 18 34.18 -29.25 -2.73
CA ALA A 18 33.65 -29.62 -4.04
C ALA A 18 32.34 -30.42 -3.93
N VAL A 19 31.41 -29.99 -3.05
CA VAL A 19 30.19 -30.78 -2.75
C VAL A 19 29.40 -31.16 -4.00
N ARG A 20 29.34 -30.29 -5.01
CA ARG A 20 28.64 -30.57 -6.27
C ARG A 20 29.11 -31.85 -6.96
N SER A 21 30.41 -32.17 -6.92
CA SER A 21 30.93 -33.43 -7.52
C SER A 21 30.61 -34.66 -6.68
N GLN A 22 30.15 -34.48 -5.43
CA GLN A 22 29.82 -35.55 -4.50
C GLN A 22 28.31 -35.86 -4.45
N CYS A 23 27.46 -35.08 -5.13
CA CYS A 23 26.01 -35.29 -5.12
C CYS A 23 25.60 -36.72 -5.54
N GLN A 24 26.26 -37.29 -6.55
CA GLN A 24 26.01 -38.66 -6.99
C GLN A 24 26.35 -39.68 -5.89
N SER A 25 27.50 -39.51 -5.23
CA SER A 25 27.94 -40.40 -4.14
C SER A 25 26.98 -40.33 -2.95
N ILE A 26 26.49 -39.14 -2.60
CA ILE A 26 25.49 -38.94 -1.55
C ILE A 26 24.18 -39.66 -1.93
N TRP A 27 23.73 -39.53 -3.18
CA TRP A 27 22.53 -40.22 -3.65
C TRP A 27 22.69 -41.75 -3.59
N MET A 28 23.80 -42.31 -4.08
CA MET A 28 24.06 -43.75 -3.99
C MET A 28 24.03 -44.27 -2.54
N LEU A 29 24.54 -43.49 -1.59
CA LEU A 29 24.47 -43.83 -0.16
C LEU A 29 23.03 -43.79 0.36
N CYS A 30 22.21 -42.83 -0.07
CA CYS A 30 20.79 -42.78 0.26
C CYS A 30 20.02 -43.96 -0.35
N GLN A 31 20.35 -44.40 -1.57
CA GLN A 31 19.75 -45.60 -2.18
C GLN A 31 20.04 -46.86 -1.36
N THR A 32 21.26 -46.97 -0.83
CA THR A 32 21.65 -48.10 0.01
C THR A 32 21.00 -48.03 1.40
N HIS A 33 20.81 -46.82 1.93
CA HIS A 33 20.26 -46.56 3.27
C HIS A 33 19.21 -45.43 3.22
N PRO A 34 17.95 -45.73 2.84
CA PRO A 34 16.91 -44.72 2.57
C PRO A 34 16.62 -43.71 3.69
N SER A 35 16.79 -44.10 4.96
CA SER A 35 16.59 -43.19 6.10
C SER A 35 17.53 -41.99 6.08
N LEU A 36 18.73 -42.14 5.49
CA LEU A 36 19.71 -41.06 5.37
C LEU A 36 19.22 -39.93 4.45
N ALA A 37 18.25 -40.19 3.56
CA ALA A 37 17.65 -39.15 2.71
C ALA A 37 16.85 -38.10 3.50
N LEU A 38 16.41 -38.45 4.72
CA LEU A 38 15.61 -37.61 5.62
C LEU A 38 16.44 -37.03 6.78
N GLU A 39 17.65 -37.54 6.99
CA GLU A 39 18.56 -37.02 8.01
C GLU A 39 19.15 -35.67 7.58
N SER A 40 19.56 -34.88 8.58
CA SER A 40 20.30 -33.63 8.35
C SER A 40 21.76 -33.84 8.70
N PHE A 41 22.63 -33.23 7.90
CA PHE A 41 24.08 -33.33 8.04
C PHE A 41 24.69 -31.93 8.20
N ASP A 42 25.74 -31.84 9.02
CA ASP A 42 26.44 -30.57 9.23
C ASP A 42 27.21 -30.14 7.98
N ARG A 43 26.88 -28.95 7.47
CA ARG A 43 27.61 -28.24 6.42
C ARG A 43 27.96 -26.84 6.92
N HIS A 44 29.20 -26.70 7.39
CA HIS A 44 29.71 -25.43 7.91
C HIS A 44 28.86 -24.88 9.08
N GLY A 45 28.43 -25.74 10.00
CA GLY A 45 27.61 -25.34 11.16
C GLY A 45 26.11 -25.24 10.86
N ARG A 46 25.63 -25.70 9.70
CA ARG A 46 24.21 -25.73 9.33
C ARG A 46 23.75 -27.15 9.09
N GLN A 47 22.63 -27.54 9.68
CA GLN A 47 22.02 -28.86 9.49
C GLN A 47 21.19 -28.88 8.21
N ILE A 48 21.65 -29.59 7.18
CA ILE A 48 21.04 -29.62 5.84
C ILE A 48 20.76 -31.06 5.39
N SER A 49 19.58 -31.31 4.82
CA SER A 49 19.24 -32.62 4.26
C SER A 49 19.83 -32.82 2.85
N PRO A 50 19.98 -34.07 2.36
CA PRO A 50 20.46 -34.35 1.01
C PRO A 50 19.70 -33.61 -0.10
N LEU A 51 18.36 -33.60 -0.06
CA LEU A 51 17.56 -32.88 -1.06
C LEU A 51 17.88 -31.38 -1.06
N MET A 52 17.94 -30.76 0.12
CA MET A 52 18.25 -29.33 0.22
C MET A 52 19.64 -29.01 -0.30
N LEU A 53 20.61 -29.89 -0.02
CA LEU A 53 21.95 -29.74 -0.56
C LEU A 53 21.93 -29.77 -2.10
N PHE A 54 21.20 -30.71 -2.71
CA PHE A 54 21.10 -30.80 -4.17
C PHE A 54 20.46 -29.54 -4.78
N LEU A 55 19.46 -28.97 -4.10
CA LEU A 55 18.84 -27.71 -4.48
C LEU A 55 19.82 -26.54 -4.34
N GLU A 56 20.52 -26.40 -3.20
CA GLU A 56 21.53 -25.37 -2.98
C GLU A 56 22.65 -25.45 -4.03
N GLU A 57 23.09 -26.65 -4.38
CA GLU A 57 24.14 -26.88 -5.38
C GLU A 57 23.65 -26.68 -6.82
N GLY A 58 22.34 -26.52 -7.04
CA GLY A 58 21.75 -26.31 -8.36
C GLY A 58 21.92 -27.54 -9.27
N MET A 59 21.59 -28.71 -8.74
CA MET A 59 21.40 -29.93 -9.54
C MET A 59 20.24 -29.75 -10.51
N ASP A 60 20.30 -30.40 -11.68
CA ASP A 60 19.26 -30.25 -12.70
C ASP A 60 17.92 -30.89 -12.28
N LEU A 61 16.86 -30.55 -13.01
CA LEU A 61 15.50 -30.99 -12.70
C LEU A 61 15.38 -32.52 -12.71
N VAL A 62 16.03 -33.21 -13.65
CA VAL A 62 15.91 -34.67 -13.79
C VAL A 62 16.51 -35.34 -12.55
N PHE A 63 17.70 -34.89 -12.13
CA PHE A 63 18.33 -35.38 -10.91
C PHE A 63 17.41 -35.21 -9.67
N VAL A 64 16.83 -34.03 -9.49
CA VAL A 64 15.93 -33.75 -8.35
C VAL A 64 14.65 -34.59 -8.43
N GLN A 65 14.08 -34.76 -9.63
CA GLN A 65 12.89 -35.57 -9.85
C GLN A 65 13.12 -37.03 -9.48
N GLU A 66 14.23 -37.61 -9.93
CA GLU A 66 14.58 -38.99 -9.62
C GLU A 66 14.82 -39.19 -8.12
N PHE A 67 15.52 -38.26 -7.46
CA PHE A 67 15.72 -38.32 -6.01
C PHE A 67 14.38 -38.24 -5.25
N CYS A 68 13.48 -37.32 -5.61
CA CYS A 68 12.17 -37.21 -4.97
C CYS A 68 11.26 -38.40 -5.29
N ARG A 69 11.41 -39.05 -6.45
CA ARG A 69 10.69 -40.27 -6.82
C ARG A 69 11.08 -41.43 -5.91
N GLU A 70 12.36 -41.55 -5.57
CA GLU A 70 12.87 -42.56 -4.65
C GLU A 70 12.58 -42.22 -3.17
N PHE A 71 12.65 -40.94 -2.79
CA PHE A 71 12.49 -40.48 -1.41
C PHE A 71 11.42 -39.38 -1.30
N PRO A 72 10.14 -39.68 -1.49
CA PRO A 72 9.08 -38.67 -1.56
C PRO A 72 8.96 -37.82 -0.29
N GLN A 73 9.18 -38.39 0.90
CA GLN A 73 9.10 -37.64 2.18
C GLN A 73 10.16 -36.54 2.32
N SER A 74 11.22 -36.57 1.51
CA SER A 74 12.28 -35.57 1.57
C SER A 74 11.78 -34.15 1.24
N VAL A 75 10.73 -34.02 0.41
CA VAL A 75 10.13 -32.70 0.07
C VAL A 75 9.41 -32.05 1.26
N GLU A 76 9.04 -32.84 2.27
CA GLU A 76 8.32 -32.41 3.47
C GLU A 76 9.25 -32.14 4.67
N THR A 77 10.55 -32.36 4.52
CA THR A 77 11.51 -32.22 5.63
C THR A 77 12.07 -30.79 5.65
N PRO A 78 11.68 -29.93 6.60
CA PRO A 78 12.21 -28.57 6.68
C PRO A 78 13.63 -28.55 7.24
N HIS A 79 14.37 -27.49 6.92
CA HIS A 79 15.67 -27.22 7.49
C HIS A 79 15.49 -26.93 8.97
N TYR A 80 16.24 -27.62 9.83
CA TYR A 80 16.08 -27.55 11.28
C TYR A 80 16.17 -26.10 11.81
N ASP A 81 17.24 -25.38 11.50
CA ASP A 81 17.47 -24.03 12.04
C ASP A 81 16.58 -22.94 11.43
N THR A 82 16.32 -23.02 10.12
CA THR A 82 15.67 -21.93 9.38
C THR A 82 14.19 -22.16 9.14
N GLY A 83 13.68 -23.37 9.35
CA GLY A 83 12.32 -23.76 8.99
C GLY A 83 12.05 -23.75 7.48
N ASN A 84 13.09 -23.62 6.65
CA ASN A 84 12.94 -23.61 5.19
C ASN A 84 12.61 -25.01 4.68
N PHE A 85 11.45 -25.17 4.04
CA PHE A 85 11.18 -26.37 3.24
C PHE A 85 12.04 -26.40 1.96
N PRO A 86 12.22 -27.56 1.31
CA PRO A 86 12.90 -27.67 0.02
C PRO A 86 12.39 -26.66 -1.01
N LEU A 87 11.08 -26.38 -1.03
CA LEU A 87 10.50 -25.34 -1.88
C LEU A 87 11.07 -23.93 -1.62
N HIS A 88 11.34 -23.55 -0.36
CA HIS A 88 12.00 -22.27 -0.04
C HIS A 88 13.42 -22.23 -0.60
N VAL A 89 14.19 -23.31 -0.41
CA VAL A 89 15.57 -23.42 -0.88
C VAL A 89 15.63 -23.36 -2.40
N ALA A 90 14.72 -24.03 -3.09
CA ALA A 90 14.59 -23.95 -4.55
C ALA A 90 14.27 -22.52 -5.01
N CYS A 91 13.31 -21.84 -4.38
CA CYS A 91 12.96 -20.45 -4.71
C CYS A 91 14.15 -19.50 -4.52
N ALA A 92 14.87 -19.64 -3.41
CA ALA A 92 16.07 -18.85 -3.12
C ALA A 92 17.20 -19.14 -4.13
N THR A 93 17.37 -20.40 -4.52
CA THR A 93 18.39 -20.82 -5.48
C THR A 93 18.08 -20.31 -6.88
N VAL A 94 16.82 -20.38 -7.31
CA VAL A 94 16.38 -19.83 -8.60
C VAL A 94 16.57 -18.31 -8.64
N ALA A 95 16.28 -17.61 -7.54
CA ALA A 95 16.49 -16.16 -7.44
C ALA A 95 17.98 -15.76 -7.47
N ALA A 96 18.84 -16.53 -6.79
CA ALA A 96 20.26 -16.18 -6.63
C ALA A 96 21.20 -16.74 -7.72
N ARG A 97 20.86 -17.88 -8.34
CA ARG A 97 21.74 -18.62 -9.24
C ARG A 97 21.15 -18.71 -10.66
N ARG A 98 21.43 -19.79 -11.38
CA ARG A 98 20.88 -20.06 -12.71
C ARG A 98 19.47 -20.65 -12.51
N PRO A 99 18.42 -20.09 -13.13
CA PRO A 99 17.10 -20.69 -13.11
C PRO A 99 17.15 -22.14 -13.61
N ILE A 100 16.49 -23.05 -12.89
CA ILE A 100 16.29 -24.44 -13.29
C ILE A 100 14.82 -24.54 -13.71
N PRO A 101 14.50 -24.47 -15.02
CA PRO A 101 13.12 -24.42 -15.49
C PRO A 101 12.30 -25.59 -14.95
N GLY A 102 11.10 -25.31 -14.42
CA GLY A 102 10.18 -26.34 -13.93
C GLY A 102 10.49 -26.86 -12.52
N LEU A 103 11.61 -26.50 -11.89
CA LEU A 103 11.96 -26.96 -10.55
C LEU A 103 10.95 -26.52 -9.48
N VAL A 104 10.57 -25.24 -9.48
CA VAL A 104 9.60 -24.70 -8.51
C VAL A 104 8.23 -25.35 -8.75
N ALA A 105 7.78 -25.41 -10.01
CA ALA A 105 6.52 -26.04 -10.38
C ALA A 105 6.46 -27.52 -9.93
N PHE A 106 7.55 -28.28 -10.13
CA PHE A 106 7.66 -29.66 -9.66
C PHE A 106 7.51 -29.77 -8.15
N LEU A 107 8.26 -28.98 -7.37
CA LEU A 107 8.21 -29.05 -5.91
C LEU A 107 6.86 -28.57 -5.34
N VAL A 108 6.23 -27.58 -5.97
CA VAL A 108 4.85 -27.16 -5.65
C VAL A 108 3.88 -28.31 -5.89
N HIS A 109 4.03 -29.06 -6.98
CA HIS A 109 3.17 -30.21 -7.26
C HIS A 109 3.37 -31.35 -6.26
N GLN A 110 4.62 -31.64 -5.86
CA GLN A 110 4.92 -32.69 -4.89
C GLN A 110 4.42 -32.36 -3.48
N PHE A 111 4.52 -31.08 -3.06
CA PHE A 111 4.09 -30.67 -1.73
C PHE A 111 3.51 -29.24 -1.71
N PRO A 112 2.26 -29.07 -2.19
CA PRO A 112 1.65 -27.74 -2.38
C PRO A 112 1.48 -26.98 -1.07
N ARG A 113 1.31 -27.69 0.05
CA ARG A 113 1.17 -27.09 1.39
C ARG A 113 2.39 -26.23 1.76
N ALA A 114 3.60 -26.55 1.27
CA ALA A 114 4.79 -25.75 1.54
C ALA A 114 4.69 -24.30 1.04
N ALA A 115 3.88 -24.03 0.00
CA ALA A 115 3.68 -22.66 -0.50
C ALA A 115 3.04 -21.72 0.54
N ALA A 116 2.31 -22.28 1.51
CA ALA A 116 1.64 -21.56 2.58
C ALA A 116 2.42 -21.54 3.92
N VAL A 117 3.51 -22.32 4.04
CA VAL A 117 4.28 -22.41 5.28
C VAL A 117 5.34 -21.32 5.30
N LYS A 118 5.36 -20.53 6.37
CA LYS A 118 6.41 -19.54 6.62
C LYS A 118 7.63 -20.20 7.25
N ASN A 119 8.81 -19.80 6.83
CA ASN A 119 10.06 -20.16 7.51
C ASN A 119 10.22 -19.38 8.84
N ALA A 120 11.36 -19.58 9.54
CA ALA A 120 11.65 -18.92 10.81
C ALA A 120 11.72 -17.38 10.75
N ARG A 121 11.90 -16.80 9.55
CA ARG A 121 11.88 -15.35 9.28
C ARG A 121 10.49 -14.81 8.93
N GLY A 122 9.49 -15.69 8.89
CA GLY A 122 8.15 -15.34 8.45
C GLY A 122 8.01 -15.22 6.92
N ASP A 123 9.02 -15.62 6.14
CA ASP A 123 9.00 -15.59 4.68
C ASP A 123 8.30 -16.84 4.13
N LEU A 124 7.45 -16.65 3.12
CA LEU A 124 6.91 -17.73 2.28
C LEU A 124 7.88 -18.04 1.13
N PRO A 125 7.75 -19.18 0.43
CA PRO A 125 8.55 -19.44 -0.77
C PRO A 125 8.44 -18.34 -1.84
N LEU A 126 7.26 -17.75 -2.01
CA LEU A 126 7.05 -16.63 -2.92
C LEU A 126 7.86 -15.38 -2.54
N HIS A 127 8.07 -15.11 -1.25
CA HIS A 127 8.96 -14.02 -0.81
C HIS A 127 10.41 -14.30 -1.18
N MET A 128 10.85 -15.55 -1.06
CA MET A 128 12.22 -15.98 -1.40
C MET A 128 12.46 -15.90 -2.90
N LEU A 129 11.48 -16.32 -3.72
CA LEU A 129 11.57 -16.29 -5.17
C LEU A 129 11.67 -14.86 -5.70
N LEU A 130 10.89 -13.95 -5.11
CA LEU A 130 10.87 -12.54 -5.49
C LEU A 130 11.94 -11.71 -4.78
N ASP A 131 12.68 -12.27 -3.82
CA ASP A 131 13.60 -11.47 -3.03
C ASP A 131 14.67 -10.86 -3.92
N GLY A 132 15.30 -11.64 -4.80
CA GLY A 132 16.28 -11.20 -5.81
C GLY A 132 17.44 -10.30 -5.33
N SER A 133 17.45 -9.90 -4.06
CA SER A 133 18.03 -8.65 -3.59
C SER A 133 19.24 -8.92 -2.72
N ALA A 134 20.34 -9.33 -3.35
CA ALA A 134 21.67 -9.09 -2.77
C ALA A 134 22.83 -9.25 -3.74
N THR A 135 22.70 -10.08 -4.78
CA THR A 135 23.88 -10.46 -5.57
C THR A 135 24.15 -9.46 -6.68
N THR A 136 24.90 -8.42 -6.32
CA THR A 136 25.86 -7.67 -7.15
C THR A 136 25.49 -7.44 -8.62
N ARG A 137 24.82 -6.30 -8.85
CA ARG A 137 24.93 -5.34 -9.97
C ARG A 137 24.88 -5.75 -11.45
N SER A 138 25.02 -7.01 -11.88
CA SER A 138 25.30 -7.26 -13.32
C SER A 138 24.41 -8.24 -14.07
N THR A 139 23.49 -8.98 -13.44
CA THR A 139 22.52 -9.78 -14.21
C THR A 139 21.11 -9.63 -13.69
N ARG A 140 20.24 -8.98 -14.49
CA ARG A 140 18.77 -9.00 -14.34
C ARG A 140 18.29 -10.45 -14.45
N ARG A 141 18.33 -11.22 -13.37
CA ARG A 141 17.75 -12.57 -13.35
C ARG A 141 16.38 -12.47 -12.73
N CYS A 142 15.37 -12.45 -13.60
CA CYS A 142 13.98 -12.58 -13.20
C CYS A 142 13.71 -14.07 -12.94
N CYS A 143 12.89 -14.38 -11.94
CA CYS A 143 12.22 -15.67 -11.85
C CYS A 143 11.37 -15.92 -13.11
N SER A 144 11.17 -17.19 -13.49
CA SER A 144 10.24 -17.52 -14.58
C SER A 144 8.82 -17.13 -14.19
N THR A 145 8.02 -16.68 -15.17
CA THR A 145 6.58 -16.47 -14.99
C THR A 145 5.90 -17.75 -14.51
N ASP A 146 6.35 -18.93 -14.98
CA ASP A 146 5.76 -20.22 -14.62
C ASP A 146 6.00 -20.57 -13.14
N ASP A 147 7.18 -20.24 -12.60
CA ASP A 147 7.50 -20.48 -11.20
C ASP A 147 6.63 -19.62 -10.27
N VAL A 148 6.47 -18.34 -10.63
CA VAL A 148 5.58 -17.41 -9.90
C VAL A 148 4.13 -17.87 -10.01
N THR A 149 3.70 -18.26 -11.21
CA THR A 149 2.32 -18.74 -11.45
C THR A 149 2.02 -19.97 -10.61
N SER A 150 2.93 -20.95 -10.59
CA SER A 150 2.79 -22.17 -9.78
C SER A 150 2.63 -21.87 -8.29
N LEU A 151 3.46 -20.99 -7.73
CA LEU A 151 3.38 -20.61 -6.32
C LEU A 151 2.09 -19.84 -5.98
N VAL A 152 1.70 -18.91 -6.86
CA VAL A 152 0.52 -18.07 -6.65
C VAL A 152 -0.78 -18.87 -6.83
N GLU A 153 -0.81 -19.86 -7.73
CA GLU A 153 -1.94 -20.78 -7.88
C GLU A 153 -2.07 -21.75 -6.71
N ALA A 154 -0.95 -22.24 -6.17
CA ALA A 154 -0.96 -23.10 -5.00
C ALA A 154 -1.39 -22.36 -3.72
N TYR A 155 -1.05 -21.07 -3.58
CA TYR A 155 -1.43 -20.27 -2.42
C TYR A 155 -1.61 -18.77 -2.73
N PRO A 156 -2.78 -18.36 -3.28
CA PRO A 156 -3.05 -16.98 -3.67
C PRO A 156 -2.95 -15.98 -2.52
N GLU A 157 -3.34 -16.38 -1.30
CA GLU A 157 -3.19 -15.59 -0.08
C GLU A 157 -1.75 -15.14 0.17
N GLY A 158 -0.77 -15.93 -0.27
CA GLY A 158 0.64 -15.61 -0.13
C GLY A 158 1.02 -14.27 -0.76
N THR A 159 0.30 -13.83 -1.80
CA THR A 159 0.57 -12.54 -2.49
C THR A 159 0.44 -11.31 -1.58
N VAL A 160 -0.36 -11.40 -0.51
CA VAL A 160 -0.65 -10.29 0.42
C VAL A 160 -0.23 -10.58 1.86
N MET A 161 0.42 -11.71 2.12
CA MET A 161 0.98 -12.00 3.45
C MET A 161 2.29 -11.27 3.63
N THR A 162 2.46 -10.58 4.75
CA THR A 162 3.70 -9.88 5.08
C THR A 162 4.74 -10.83 5.65
N SER A 163 5.99 -10.66 5.21
CA SER A 163 7.18 -11.16 5.90
C SER A 163 7.39 -10.42 7.22
N VAL A 164 7.88 -11.12 8.26
CA VAL A 164 8.18 -10.52 9.57
C VAL A 164 9.38 -9.59 9.46
N ASP A 165 10.46 -10.07 8.85
CA ASP A 165 11.71 -9.33 8.74
C ASP A 165 11.59 -8.15 7.76
N ARG A 166 10.91 -8.34 6.62
CA ARG A 166 10.87 -7.33 5.56
C ARG A 166 9.74 -6.32 5.72
N ARG A 167 8.69 -6.67 6.47
CA ARG A 167 7.45 -5.88 6.57
C ARG A 167 6.83 -5.53 5.21
N SER A 168 7.12 -6.33 4.18
CA SER A 168 6.57 -6.23 2.82
C SER A 168 5.85 -7.52 2.45
N THR A 169 4.87 -7.40 1.56
CA THR A 169 4.22 -8.52 0.89
C THR A 169 4.91 -8.83 -0.45
N PRO A 170 4.67 -10.00 -1.05
CA PRO A 170 5.09 -10.28 -2.42
C PRO A 170 4.51 -9.27 -3.42
N LEU A 171 3.26 -8.86 -3.23
CA LEU A 171 2.61 -7.82 -4.04
C LEU A 171 3.35 -6.48 -3.95
N ASP A 172 3.73 -6.06 -2.74
CA ASP A 172 4.54 -4.84 -2.56
C ASP A 172 5.87 -4.97 -3.31
N THR A 173 6.52 -6.14 -3.21
CA THR A 173 7.84 -6.38 -3.82
C THR A 173 7.80 -6.27 -5.36
N VAL A 174 6.80 -6.86 -6.01
CA VAL A 174 6.69 -6.81 -7.49
C VAL A 174 6.31 -5.44 -8.03
N LEU A 175 5.56 -4.66 -7.24
CA LEU A 175 5.15 -3.30 -7.60
C LEU A 175 6.27 -2.29 -7.31
N GLU A 176 7.02 -2.45 -6.21
CA GLU A 176 8.08 -1.53 -5.84
C GLU A 176 9.30 -1.65 -6.77
N VAL A 177 9.66 -2.88 -7.16
CA VAL A 177 10.90 -3.12 -7.92
C VAL A 177 10.60 -3.32 -9.41
N SER A 178 10.08 -2.28 -10.04
CA SER A 178 9.55 -2.31 -11.43
C SER A 178 10.56 -2.75 -12.50
N ASN A 179 11.86 -2.63 -12.25
CA ASN A 179 12.89 -2.93 -13.24
C ASN A 179 13.45 -4.36 -13.07
N GLN A 180 13.03 -5.09 -12.03
CA GLN A 180 13.50 -6.45 -11.76
C GLN A 180 12.54 -7.54 -12.21
N PHE A 181 11.25 -7.24 -12.42
CA PHE A 181 10.27 -8.23 -12.87
C PHE A 181 9.72 -7.88 -14.25
N SER A 182 9.33 -8.90 -15.01
CA SER A 182 8.58 -8.71 -16.26
C SER A 182 7.16 -8.21 -15.96
N GLN A 183 6.51 -7.58 -16.95
CA GLN A 183 5.10 -7.20 -16.81
C GLN A 183 4.22 -8.42 -16.54
N THR A 184 4.50 -9.56 -17.18
CA THR A 184 3.75 -10.80 -17.00
C THR A 184 3.80 -11.29 -15.55
N VAL A 185 4.96 -11.24 -14.88
CA VAL A 185 5.07 -11.61 -13.47
C VAL A 185 4.20 -10.69 -12.59
N ARG A 186 4.20 -9.38 -12.85
CA ARG A 186 3.34 -8.43 -12.11
C ARG A 186 1.87 -8.71 -12.34
N ASP A 187 1.49 -8.92 -13.59
CA ASP A 187 0.10 -9.20 -13.97
C ASP A 187 -0.36 -10.50 -13.32
N THR A 188 0.49 -11.54 -13.29
CA THR A 188 0.21 -12.80 -12.58
C THR A 188 -0.02 -12.54 -11.10
N VAL A 189 0.90 -11.87 -10.39
CA VAL A 189 0.72 -11.60 -8.96
C VAL A 189 -0.52 -10.75 -8.68
N CYS A 190 -0.76 -9.69 -9.47
CA CYS A 190 -1.89 -8.78 -9.29
C CYS A 190 -3.23 -9.48 -9.58
N SER A 191 -3.34 -10.24 -10.66
CA SER A 191 -4.60 -10.88 -11.05
C SER A 191 -5.03 -12.03 -10.13
N ARG A 192 -4.14 -12.51 -9.25
CA ARG A 192 -4.44 -13.55 -8.27
C ARG A 192 -4.46 -13.04 -6.82
N VAL A 193 -4.43 -11.72 -6.61
CA VAL A 193 -4.68 -11.17 -5.26
C VAL A 193 -6.07 -11.60 -4.79
N PRO A 194 -6.21 -12.20 -3.58
CA PRO A 194 -7.49 -12.74 -3.13
C PRO A 194 -8.61 -11.69 -3.15
N LYS A 195 -9.80 -12.07 -3.65
CA LYS A 195 -10.97 -11.17 -3.76
C LYS A 195 -11.44 -10.56 -2.44
N LYS A 196 -11.05 -11.15 -1.30
CA LYS A 196 -11.30 -10.63 0.06
C LYS A 196 -10.47 -9.39 0.39
N VAL A 197 -9.39 -9.13 -0.36
CA VAL A 197 -8.55 -7.94 -0.20
C VAL A 197 -9.28 -6.74 -0.78
N ARG A 198 -9.81 -5.90 0.11
CA ARG A 198 -10.53 -4.66 -0.26
C ARG A 198 -9.71 -3.40 0.01
N PHE A 199 -8.59 -3.53 0.72
CA PHE A 199 -7.68 -2.45 1.06
C PHE A 199 -6.32 -2.76 0.49
N PHE A 200 -5.74 -1.81 -0.24
CA PHE A 200 -4.37 -1.88 -0.70
C PHE A 200 -3.65 -0.56 -0.46
N GLN A 201 -2.44 -0.64 0.09
CA GLN A 201 -1.58 0.49 0.33
C GLN A 201 -0.26 0.27 -0.39
N LEU A 202 -0.01 1.07 -1.42
CA LEU A 202 1.26 1.09 -2.12
C LEU A 202 2.28 1.86 -1.28
N LYS A 203 3.19 1.09 -0.65
CA LYS A 203 4.30 1.61 0.14
C LYS A 203 5.54 1.73 -0.76
N ASN A 204 6.30 2.80 -0.60
CA ASN A 204 7.62 2.93 -1.18
C ASN A 204 8.63 2.71 -0.04
N GLN A 205 9.17 1.50 0.06
CA GLN A 205 10.14 1.15 1.09
C GLN A 205 11.55 1.64 0.76
N LEU A 206 11.85 2.04 -0.48
CA LEU A 206 13.16 2.61 -0.84
C LEU A 206 13.56 3.78 0.07
N HIS A 207 12.59 4.58 0.52
CA HIS A 207 12.84 5.70 1.43
C HIS A 207 13.21 5.28 2.86
N GLN A 208 12.86 4.05 3.28
CA GLN A 208 13.23 3.55 4.61
C GLN A 208 14.67 2.99 4.63
N ARG A 209 15.25 2.62 3.49
CA ARG A 209 16.50 1.85 3.46
C ARG A 209 17.79 2.66 3.53
N GLN A 210 17.81 3.99 3.37
CA GLN A 210 18.86 4.93 3.86
C GLN A 210 18.69 6.33 3.23
N PRO A 211 18.40 7.39 4.02
CA PRO A 211 18.38 8.76 3.51
C PRO A 211 19.77 9.37 3.19
N GLN A 212 20.88 8.72 3.59
CA GLN A 212 22.19 9.39 3.68
C GLN A 212 23.09 9.31 2.43
N GLN A 213 22.73 8.63 1.33
CA GLN A 213 23.71 8.40 0.24
C GLN A 213 23.25 8.56 -1.21
N LEU A 214 22.05 9.03 -1.51
CA LEU A 214 21.56 9.05 -2.90
C LEU A 214 21.38 10.48 -3.44
N GLN A 215 22.50 11.08 -3.86
CA GLN A 215 22.46 11.91 -5.07
C GLN A 215 22.15 10.96 -6.23
N LEU A 216 20.86 10.72 -6.50
CA LEU A 216 20.43 9.88 -7.60
C LEU A 216 20.99 10.47 -8.91
N ASN A 217 21.86 9.73 -9.60
CA ASN A 217 22.33 10.13 -10.93
C ASN A 217 21.13 10.17 -11.90
N ASN A 218 21.17 10.98 -12.96
CA ASN A 218 20.12 11.13 -13.97
C ASN A 218 19.62 9.78 -14.53
N ASN A 219 20.49 8.78 -14.62
CA ASN A 219 20.12 7.42 -15.03
C ASN A 219 19.16 6.73 -14.04
N GLN A 220 19.29 6.98 -12.75
CA GLN A 220 18.35 6.46 -11.74
C GLN A 220 17.00 7.18 -11.82
N ARG A 221 16.98 8.48 -12.13
CA ARG A 221 15.74 9.23 -12.39
C ARG A 221 15.02 8.73 -13.65
N HIS A 222 15.75 8.40 -14.72
CA HIS A 222 15.15 7.82 -15.92
C HIS A 222 14.56 6.43 -15.63
N ASN A 223 15.30 5.59 -14.89
CA ASN A 223 14.80 4.32 -14.41
C ASN A 223 13.57 4.46 -13.49
N GLN A 224 13.48 5.54 -12.70
CA GLN A 224 12.30 5.88 -11.89
C GLN A 224 11.06 6.16 -12.74
N ARG A 225 11.18 6.85 -13.88
CA ARG A 225 10.03 7.16 -14.75
C ARG A 225 9.37 5.88 -15.30
N GLN A 226 10.16 5.00 -15.93
CA GLN A 226 9.64 3.72 -16.46
C GLN A 226 8.93 2.84 -15.40
N THR A 227 9.20 3.06 -14.11
CA THR A 227 8.53 2.32 -13.02
C THR A 227 7.06 2.64 -12.90
N SER A 228 6.66 3.89 -13.16
CA SER A 228 5.35 4.35 -12.73
C SER A 228 4.22 3.84 -13.63
N LEU A 229 4.40 3.84 -14.96
CA LEU A 229 3.43 3.27 -15.90
C LEU A 229 3.25 1.76 -15.69
N VAL A 230 4.36 1.06 -15.46
CA VAL A 230 4.37 -0.38 -15.16
C VAL A 230 3.55 -0.68 -13.91
N VAL A 231 3.76 0.11 -12.85
CA VAL A 231 2.99 -0.01 -11.60
C VAL A 231 1.52 0.33 -11.82
N SER A 232 1.19 1.40 -12.54
CA SER A 232 -0.21 1.77 -12.82
C SER A 232 -0.92 0.69 -13.65
N THR A 233 -0.22 0.09 -14.62
CA THR A 233 -0.73 -1.02 -15.44
C THR A 233 -1.06 -2.22 -14.58
N ALA A 234 -0.15 -2.61 -13.68
CA ALA A 234 -0.38 -3.70 -12.75
C ALA A 234 -1.53 -3.39 -11.77
N LEU A 235 -1.56 -2.18 -11.21
CA LEU A 235 -2.64 -1.71 -10.32
C LEU A 235 -4.01 -1.74 -11.01
N SER A 236 -4.10 -1.43 -12.31
CA SER A 236 -5.38 -1.45 -13.04
C SER A 236 -6.10 -2.80 -12.95
N LYS A 237 -5.35 -3.90 -12.81
CA LYS A 237 -5.91 -5.25 -12.63
C LYS A 237 -6.49 -5.46 -11.22
N LEU A 238 -5.99 -4.73 -10.23
CA LEU A 238 -6.46 -4.77 -8.84
C LEU A 238 -7.64 -3.84 -8.58
N LEU A 239 -7.71 -2.70 -9.28
CA LEU A 239 -8.71 -1.68 -9.00
C LEU A 239 -10.15 -2.20 -8.89
N PRO A 240 -10.65 -3.08 -9.77
CA PRO A 240 -12.06 -3.52 -9.74
C PRO A 240 -12.49 -4.24 -8.45
N GLN A 241 -11.54 -4.78 -7.66
CA GLN A 241 -11.85 -5.48 -6.41
C GLN A 241 -11.57 -4.65 -5.16
N LEU A 242 -10.83 -3.55 -5.27
CA LEU A 242 -10.47 -2.70 -4.14
C LEU A 242 -11.60 -1.72 -3.81
N THR A 243 -11.81 -1.49 -2.51
CA THR A 243 -12.65 -0.39 -2.00
C THR A 243 -11.82 0.76 -1.44
N VAL A 244 -10.57 0.48 -1.06
CA VAL A 244 -9.62 1.46 -0.55
C VAL A 244 -8.29 1.31 -1.28
N LEU A 245 -7.81 2.41 -1.84
CA LEU A 245 -6.48 2.52 -2.44
C LEU A 245 -5.72 3.66 -1.79
N GLU A 246 -4.54 3.36 -1.26
CA GLU A 246 -3.63 4.36 -0.70
C GLU A 246 -2.26 4.34 -1.39
N CYS A 247 -1.92 5.39 -2.13
CA CYS A 247 -0.65 5.59 -2.83
C CYS A 247 0.16 6.70 -2.14
N LYS A 248 0.62 6.46 -0.91
CA LYS A 248 1.16 7.52 -0.03
C LYS A 248 2.62 7.91 -0.29
N HIS A 249 3.38 7.10 -1.02
CA HIS A 249 4.83 7.28 -1.14
C HIS A 249 5.38 7.06 -2.56
N VAL A 250 4.50 7.04 -3.55
CA VAL A 250 4.90 6.79 -4.94
C VAL A 250 5.23 8.11 -5.60
N GLU A 251 6.39 8.18 -6.24
CA GLU A 251 6.69 9.24 -7.19
C GLU A 251 6.12 8.79 -8.53
N TRP A 252 5.04 9.44 -8.94
CA TRP A 252 4.44 9.20 -10.24
C TRP A 252 5.10 10.10 -11.28
N ASP A 253 5.45 9.54 -12.44
CA ASP A 253 5.58 10.39 -13.61
C ASP A 253 4.18 10.67 -14.20
N LEU A 254 4.14 11.60 -15.16
CA LEU A 254 2.90 12.04 -15.76
C LEU A 254 2.16 10.92 -16.50
N GLU A 255 2.88 10.00 -17.14
CA GLU A 255 2.29 8.93 -17.94
C GLU A 255 1.63 7.88 -17.02
N GLY A 256 2.37 7.41 -16.02
CA GLY A 256 1.84 6.49 -15.02
C GLY A 256 0.70 7.10 -14.21
N TRP A 257 0.80 8.39 -13.85
CA TRP A 257 -0.27 9.12 -13.17
C TRP A 257 -1.54 9.19 -14.01
N THR A 258 -1.41 9.64 -15.26
CA THR A 258 -2.55 9.80 -16.18
C THR A 258 -3.20 8.45 -16.46
N PHE A 259 -2.42 7.39 -16.65
CA PHE A 259 -2.94 6.04 -16.83
C PHE A 259 -3.69 5.51 -15.60
N LEU A 260 -3.15 5.72 -14.39
CA LEU A 260 -3.82 5.31 -13.16
C LEU A 260 -5.18 6.01 -13.03
N LEU A 261 -5.21 7.31 -13.31
CA LEU A 261 -6.43 8.11 -13.19
C LEU A 261 -7.46 7.77 -14.27
N SER A 262 -7.06 7.45 -15.49
CA SER A 262 -8.00 6.97 -16.52
C SER A 262 -8.63 5.62 -16.15
N CYS A 263 -7.86 4.75 -15.49
CA CYS A 263 -8.40 3.50 -14.95
C CYS A 263 -9.36 3.75 -13.77
N LEU A 264 -9.06 4.74 -12.93
CA LEU A 264 -9.94 5.14 -11.85
C LEU A 264 -11.22 5.80 -12.36
N GLU A 265 -11.19 6.54 -13.48
CA GLU A 265 -12.36 7.22 -14.05
C GLU A 265 -13.59 6.29 -14.22
N THR A 266 -13.35 5.06 -14.69
CA THR A 266 -14.39 4.04 -14.91
C THR A 266 -14.56 3.08 -13.73
N ASN A 267 -13.72 3.21 -12.69
CA ASN A 267 -13.79 2.34 -11.54
C ASN A 267 -15.00 2.68 -10.66
N THR A 268 -15.76 1.64 -10.28
CA THR A 268 -16.98 1.78 -9.46
C THR A 268 -16.83 1.23 -8.04
N SER A 269 -15.70 0.60 -7.73
CA SER A 269 -15.46 -0.12 -6.48
C SER A 269 -14.76 0.71 -5.42
N ILE A 270 -13.82 1.59 -5.81
CA ILE A 270 -13.02 2.42 -4.90
C ILE A 270 -13.92 3.48 -4.25
N ARG A 271 -14.03 3.42 -2.92
CA ARG A 271 -14.75 4.41 -2.10
C ARG A 271 -13.83 5.39 -1.41
N TYR A 272 -12.63 4.95 -1.06
CA TYR A 272 -11.60 5.78 -0.43
C TYR A 272 -10.31 5.75 -1.24
N LEU A 273 -9.88 6.93 -1.66
CA LEU A 273 -8.69 7.15 -2.46
C LEU A 273 -7.73 8.07 -1.69
N SER A 274 -6.50 7.64 -1.45
CA SER A 274 -5.43 8.46 -0.88
C SER A 274 -4.27 8.51 -1.87
N LEU A 275 -3.91 9.71 -2.33
CA LEU A 275 -2.86 9.93 -3.32
C LEU A 275 -1.82 10.90 -2.78
N ASN A 276 -0.56 10.61 -3.03
CA ASN A 276 0.51 11.60 -2.91
C ASN A 276 0.54 12.43 -4.19
N LEU A 277 0.33 13.73 -4.07
CA LEU A 277 0.47 14.67 -5.17
C LEU A 277 1.96 14.74 -5.53
N PRO A 278 2.30 14.64 -6.82
CA PRO A 278 3.68 14.77 -7.27
C PRO A 278 4.25 16.12 -6.82
N THR A 279 5.36 16.07 -6.09
CA THR A 279 6.20 17.23 -5.78
C THR A 279 7.04 17.51 -7.02
N THR A 280 6.42 17.99 -8.10
CA THR A 280 7.17 18.29 -9.32
C THR A 280 8.25 19.32 -9.05
N THR A 281 9.42 19.06 -9.59
CA THR A 281 10.60 19.93 -9.57
C THR A 281 10.28 21.31 -10.14
N THR A 282 10.30 22.34 -9.29
CA THR A 282 10.48 23.78 -9.56
C THR A 282 9.61 24.50 -10.60
N ASN A 283 8.75 23.84 -11.40
CA ASN A 283 8.01 24.49 -12.49
C ASN A 283 6.48 24.33 -12.33
N ILE A 284 5.81 25.46 -12.07
CA ILE A 284 4.34 25.60 -11.95
C ILE A 284 3.60 25.03 -13.16
N VAL A 285 4.14 25.19 -14.37
CA VAL A 285 3.51 24.73 -15.61
C VAL A 285 3.29 23.20 -15.59
N GLN A 286 4.20 22.45 -14.96
CA GLN A 286 4.10 20.99 -14.85
C GLN A 286 3.02 20.55 -13.86
N ALA A 287 2.67 21.36 -12.86
CA ALA A 287 1.65 20.99 -11.88
C ALA A 287 0.27 20.83 -12.55
N LYS A 288 -0.02 21.67 -13.54
CA LYS A 288 -1.29 21.60 -14.30
C LYS A 288 -1.46 20.25 -15.00
N ASP A 289 -0.38 19.70 -15.54
CA ASP A 289 -0.39 18.41 -16.22
C ASP A 289 -0.84 17.26 -15.30
N TYR A 290 -0.61 17.37 -13.97
CA TYR A 290 -1.10 16.39 -12.99
C TYR A 290 -2.50 16.73 -12.44
N ILE A 291 -2.84 18.01 -12.38
CA ILE A 291 -4.13 18.51 -11.88
C ILE A 291 -5.26 18.19 -12.85
N ASP A 292 -5.08 18.41 -14.14
CA ASP A 292 -6.14 18.25 -15.13
C ASP A 292 -6.64 16.80 -15.22
N PRO A 293 -5.77 15.76 -15.31
CA PRO A 293 -6.22 14.37 -15.28
C PRO A 293 -6.96 13.99 -13.99
N LEU A 294 -6.50 14.49 -12.83
CA LEU A 294 -7.13 14.19 -11.55
C LEU A 294 -8.52 14.83 -11.46
N THR A 295 -8.63 16.08 -11.91
CA THR A 295 -9.89 16.82 -11.99
C THR A 295 -10.89 16.09 -12.89
N ASN A 296 -10.46 15.69 -14.08
CA ASN A 296 -11.29 14.95 -15.03
C ASN A 296 -11.72 13.58 -14.48
N CYS A 297 -10.80 12.85 -13.86
CA CYS A 297 -11.09 11.58 -13.20
C CYS A 297 -12.17 11.75 -12.13
N LEU A 298 -12.04 12.73 -11.23
CA LEU A 298 -12.98 12.94 -10.12
C LEU A 298 -14.33 13.51 -10.57
N ALA A 299 -14.37 14.25 -11.68
CA ALA A 299 -15.61 14.73 -12.27
C ALA A 299 -16.47 13.59 -12.84
N ARG A 300 -15.83 12.52 -13.34
CA ARG A 300 -16.51 11.36 -13.94
C ARG A 300 -16.68 10.18 -12.97
N ASN A 301 -15.77 10.04 -12.01
CA ASN A 301 -15.88 9.01 -10.99
C ASN A 301 -16.81 9.47 -9.85
N THR A 302 -17.99 8.88 -9.78
CA THR A 302 -18.97 9.10 -8.71
C THR A 302 -18.83 8.13 -7.54
N SER A 303 -17.92 7.16 -7.65
CA SER A 303 -17.72 6.10 -6.66
C SER A 303 -16.86 6.52 -5.48
N VAL A 304 -15.88 7.41 -5.71
CA VAL A 304 -14.96 7.93 -4.71
C VAL A 304 -15.69 8.90 -3.80
N THR A 305 -15.98 8.47 -2.58
CA THR A 305 -16.69 9.28 -1.57
C THR A 305 -15.75 9.89 -0.53
N LYS A 306 -14.55 9.33 -0.39
CA LYS A 306 -13.49 9.83 0.49
C LYS A 306 -12.22 10.03 -0.30
N LEU A 307 -11.64 11.22 -0.22
CA LEU A 307 -10.42 11.59 -0.93
C LEU A 307 -9.39 12.14 0.07
N SER A 308 -8.17 11.65 -0.01
CA SER A 308 -7.02 12.19 0.71
C SER A 308 -5.94 12.56 -0.30
N LEU A 309 -5.60 13.84 -0.36
CA LEU A 309 -4.50 14.36 -1.14
C LEU A 309 -3.38 14.75 -0.18
N LEU A 310 -2.25 14.07 -0.31
CA LEU A 310 -1.07 14.28 0.50
C LEU A 310 -0.05 15.02 -0.35
N HIS A 311 0.48 16.12 0.14
CA HIS A 311 1.66 16.76 -0.41
C HIS A 311 2.74 16.68 0.65
N ARG A 312 3.58 15.64 0.55
CA ARG A 312 4.70 15.48 1.47
C ARG A 312 5.89 16.23 0.93
N HIS A 313 6.34 17.25 1.66
CA HIS A 313 7.68 17.74 1.44
C HIS A 313 8.67 16.59 1.71
N PRO A 314 9.68 16.35 0.85
CA PRO A 314 10.77 15.46 1.20
C PRO A 314 11.34 15.96 2.52
N THR A 315 11.18 15.17 3.58
CA THR A 315 11.59 15.55 4.92
C THR A 315 13.09 15.78 4.88
N THR A 316 13.52 17.04 4.81
CA THR A 316 14.89 17.40 5.17
C THR A 316 15.02 17.03 6.64
N THR A 317 15.69 15.92 6.93
CA THR A 317 15.97 15.41 8.28
C THR A 317 16.84 16.34 9.12
N HIS A 318 17.11 17.57 8.65
CA HIS A 318 17.76 18.61 9.42
C HIS A 318 16.75 19.69 9.75
N ALA A 319 16.51 19.86 11.06
CA ALA A 319 15.56 20.76 11.70
C ALA A 319 15.82 22.27 11.49
N MET A 320 16.46 22.67 10.39
CA MET A 320 16.61 24.07 10.01
C MET A 320 15.52 24.43 9.01
N THR A 321 14.48 25.10 9.52
CA THR A 321 13.62 26.05 8.80
C THR A 321 13.48 25.74 7.31
N ALA A 322 12.86 24.60 6.98
CA ALA A 322 12.44 24.34 5.61
C ALA A 322 11.43 25.44 5.26
N MET A 323 11.90 26.46 4.54
CA MET A 323 11.01 27.42 3.90
C MET A 323 10.06 26.58 3.05
N TRP A 324 8.78 26.69 3.35
CA TRP A 324 7.75 26.01 2.59
C TRP A 324 7.86 26.57 1.18
N ASP A 325 8.19 25.71 0.22
CA ASP A 325 8.28 26.10 -1.18
C ASP A 325 6.87 26.57 -1.60
N GLU A 326 6.70 27.88 -1.73
CA GLU A 326 5.41 28.55 -1.97
C GLU A 326 4.83 28.26 -3.37
N THR A 327 5.44 27.35 -4.14
CA THR A 327 5.31 27.36 -5.59
C THR A 327 4.13 26.60 -6.17
N VAL A 328 3.52 25.64 -5.47
CA VAL A 328 2.40 24.86 -6.05
C VAL A 328 1.08 25.17 -5.37
N ASP A 329 0.30 26.02 -6.03
CA ASP A 329 -1.08 26.31 -5.66
C ASP A 329 -2.04 25.22 -6.19
N TYR A 330 -2.64 24.45 -5.27
CA TYR A 330 -3.62 23.42 -5.60
C TYR A 330 -5.07 23.93 -5.55
N THR A 331 -5.29 25.25 -5.46
CA THR A 331 -6.63 25.86 -5.36
C THR A 331 -7.57 25.39 -6.46
N THR A 332 -7.16 25.47 -7.71
CA THR A 332 -8.00 25.10 -8.87
C THR A 332 -8.43 23.64 -8.81
N LEU A 333 -7.53 22.74 -8.39
CA LEU A 333 -7.85 21.31 -8.20
C LEU A 333 -8.93 21.15 -7.12
N VAL A 334 -8.73 21.76 -5.96
CA VAL A 334 -9.67 21.61 -4.83
C VAL A 334 -11.02 22.26 -5.15
N GLN A 335 -11.05 23.40 -5.84
CA GLN A 335 -12.30 23.98 -6.34
C GLN A 335 -13.04 23.03 -7.27
N ALA A 336 -12.34 22.39 -8.21
CA ALA A 336 -12.98 21.46 -9.12
C ALA A 336 -13.56 20.23 -8.38
N ILE A 337 -12.86 19.73 -7.35
CA ILE A 337 -13.36 18.68 -6.46
C ILE A 337 -14.63 19.13 -5.72
N LEU A 338 -14.62 20.35 -5.17
CA LEU A 338 -15.77 20.92 -4.47
C LEU A 338 -16.96 21.13 -5.41
N HIS A 339 -16.74 21.59 -6.64
CA HIS A 339 -17.79 21.78 -7.63
C HIS A 339 -18.37 20.46 -8.16
N ALA A 340 -17.55 19.42 -8.29
CA ALA A 340 -18.01 18.09 -8.70
C ALA A 340 -19.05 17.50 -7.71
N ASN A 341 -18.99 17.90 -6.44
CA ASN A 341 -19.99 17.58 -5.43
C ASN A 341 -20.25 16.07 -5.24
N THR A 342 -19.21 15.24 -5.47
CA THR A 342 -19.25 13.77 -5.31
C THR A 342 -18.58 13.31 -4.01
N VAL A 343 -17.59 14.06 -3.51
CA VAL A 343 -16.77 13.69 -2.34
C VAL A 343 -17.46 14.11 -1.03
N THR A 344 -17.64 13.15 -0.12
CA THR A 344 -18.23 13.35 1.21
C THR A 344 -17.19 13.65 2.30
N SER A 345 -15.94 13.24 2.09
CA SER A 345 -14.81 13.47 2.99
C SER A 345 -13.56 13.84 2.20
N LEU A 346 -12.99 15.02 2.46
CA LEU A 346 -11.77 15.51 1.83
C LEU A 346 -10.69 15.72 2.88
N THR A 347 -9.51 15.15 2.67
CA THR A 347 -8.32 15.39 3.49
C THR A 347 -7.22 15.99 2.62
N LEU A 348 -6.73 17.16 2.98
CA LEU A 348 -5.61 17.84 2.35
C LEU A 348 -4.48 17.92 3.37
N VAL A 349 -3.30 17.42 2.99
CA VAL A 349 -2.11 17.46 3.85
C VAL A 349 -0.98 18.21 3.18
N GLY A 350 -0.46 19.26 3.82
CA GLY A 350 0.77 19.94 3.39
C GLY A 350 0.67 20.76 2.09
N THR A 351 -0.53 21.07 1.60
CA THR A 351 -0.75 21.86 0.38
C THR A 351 -1.01 23.34 0.69
N ALA A 352 -0.48 24.23 -0.15
CA ALA A 352 -0.89 25.63 -0.21
C ALA A 352 -2.19 25.77 -1.03
N PHE A 353 -3.10 26.62 -0.58
CA PHE A 353 -4.32 26.98 -1.30
C PHE A 353 -4.84 28.36 -0.88
N ASP A 354 -5.46 29.06 -1.82
CA ASP A 354 -6.20 30.30 -1.60
C ASP A 354 -7.56 29.97 -0.96
N THR A 355 -7.65 30.20 0.34
CA THR A 355 -8.88 29.91 1.09
C THR A 355 -10.06 30.76 0.70
N LYS A 356 -9.88 31.96 0.17
CA LYS A 356 -11.00 32.78 -0.29
C LYS A 356 -11.70 32.08 -1.46
N GLN A 357 -10.91 31.58 -2.40
CA GLN A 357 -11.40 30.84 -3.55
C GLN A 357 -12.04 29.50 -3.18
N LEU A 358 -11.46 28.77 -2.22
CA LEU A 358 -12.06 27.52 -1.74
C LEU A 358 -13.36 27.75 -0.97
N THR A 359 -13.44 28.84 -0.21
CA THR A 359 -14.63 29.24 0.54
C THR A 359 -15.81 29.50 -0.39
N LEU A 360 -15.58 30.19 -1.51
CA LEU A 360 -16.60 30.41 -2.54
C LEU A 360 -17.08 29.10 -3.16
N ALA A 361 -16.17 28.19 -3.50
CA ALA A 361 -16.54 26.87 -4.03
C ALA A 361 -17.32 26.04 -2.99
N LEU A 362 -16.93 26.13 -1.72
CA LEU A 362 -17.59 25.43 -0.62
C LEU A 362 -19.02 25.91 -0.38
N ALA A 363 -19.32 27.18 -0.65
CA ALA A 363 -20.66 27.74 -0.53
C ALA A 363 -21.70 27.01 -1.39
N HIS A 364 -21.27 26.45 -2.52
CA HIS A 364 -22.12 25.69 -3.45
C HIS A 364 -22.06 24.18 -3.25
N ASN A 365 -21.07 23.68 -2.51
CA ASN A 365 -20.94 22.25 -2.24
C ASN A 365 -21.97 21.78 -1.20
N THR A 366 -22.65 20.67 -1.50
CA THR A 366 -23.71 20.10 -0.64
C THR A 366 -23.44 18.65 -0.20
N SER A 367 -22.41 18.02 -0.76
CA SER A 367 -22.02 16.62 -0.51
C SER A 367 -20.95 16.48 0.57
N LEU A 368 -20.03 17.45 0.67
CA LEU A 368 -18.90 17.40 1.59
C LEU A 368 -19.41 17.54 3.01
N THR A 369 -19.15 16.51 3.82
CA THR A 369 -19.52 16.43 5.23
C THR A 369 -18.32 16.49 6.15
N GLU A 370 -17.14 16.12 5.66
CA GLU A 370 -15.91 16.10 6.43
C GLU A 370 -14.79 16.76 5.63
N TRP A 371 -14.08 17.72 6.24
CA TRP A 371 -12.93 18.36 5.63
C TRP A 371 -11.77 18.40 6.62
N ASN A 372 -10.65 17.79 6.26
CA ASN A 372 -9.45 17.76 7.09
C ASN A 372 -8.33 18.57 6.40
N LEU A 373 -7.88 19.63 7.04
CA LEU A 373 -6.80 20.52 6.60
C LEU A 373 -5.59 20.33 7.53
N GLU A 374 -4.89 19.21 7.36
CA GLU A 374 -3.75 18.85 8.20
C GLU A 374 -2.44 19.43 7.65
N GLY A 375 -1.63 20.06 8.50
CA GLY A 375 -0.32 20.56 8.07
C GLY A 375 -0.36 21.72 7.06
N CYS A 376 -1.48 22.41 6.90
CA CYS A 376 -1.51 23.68 6.18
C CYS A 376 -0.85 24.76 7.03
N SER A 377 0.12 25.50 6.47
CA SER A 377 0.85 26.52 7.22
C SER A 377 -0.09 27.68 7.62
N LYS A 378 0.08 28.23 8.83
CA LYS A 378 -0.80 29.29 9.36
C LYS A 378 -0.79 30.59 8.54
N GLN A 379 0.27 30.83 7.78
CA GLN A 379 0.43 32.08 7.01
C GLN A 379 -0.44 32.13 5.76
N GLN A 380 -0.89 30.98 5.25
CA GLN A 380 -1.59 30.91 3.95
C GLN A 380 -3.11 30.79 4.07
N VAL A 381 -3.62 30.42 5.25
CA VAL A 381 -5.06 30.14 5.41
C VAL A 381 -5.76 31.23 6.20
N ASP A 382 -6.56 32.03 5.49
CA ASP A 382 -7.53 32.93 6.11
C ASP A 382 -8.79 32.15 6.54
N PHE A 383 -8.73 31.57 7.74
CA PHE A 383 -9.85 30.86 8.36
C PHE A 383 -11.07 31.76 8.61
N CYS A 384 -10.94 33.10 8.53
CA CYS A 384 -12.09 34.01 8.63
C CYS A 384 -13.10 33.75 7.50
N GLN A 385 -12.62 33.54 6.28
CA GLN A 385 -13.49 33.28 5.13
C GLN A 385 -14.23 31.95 5.29
N LEU A 386 -13.52 30.91 5.75
CA LEU A 386 -14.13 29.61 6.02
C LEU A 386 -15.22 29.70 7.09
N ASP A 387 -14.98 30.46 8.17
CA ASP A 387 -15.97 30.75 9.20
C ASP A 387 -17.21 31.43 8.62
N VAL A 388 -17.02 32.49 7.82
CA VAL A 388 -18.12 33.21 7.15
C VAL A 388 -18.91 32.30 6.19
N ALA A 389 -18.27 31.39 5.45
CA ALA A 389 -19.01 30.47 4.59
C ALA A 389 -19.75 29.39 5.37
N LEU A 390 -19.18 28.87 6.46
CA LEU A 390 -19.89 27.96 7.35
C LEU A 390 -21.08 28.67 7.98
N GLU A 391 -20.93 29.93 8.39
CA GLU A 391 -22.01 30.73 8.92
C GLU A 391 -23.11 30.94 7.87
N ASN A 392 -22.79 31.39 6.64
CA ASN A 392 -23.81 31.91 5.75
C ASN A 392 -24.30 30.94 4.67
N HIS A 393 -23.47 29.99 4.25
CA HIS A 393 -23.72 29.25 3.00
C HIS A 393 -23.71 27.73 3.18
N ASN A 394 -22.71 27.18 3.88
CA ASN A 394 -22.51 25.74 3.95
C ASN A 394 -23.19 25.11 5.18
N THR A 395 -24.17 24.25 4.91
CA THR A 395 -24.87 23.46 5.93
C THR A 395 -24.59 21.96 5.86
N SER A 396 -23.71 21.53 4.94
CA SER A 396 -23.36 20.11 4.74
C SER A 396 -22.18 19.66 5.60
N LEU A 397 -21.21 20.54 5.86
CA LEU A 397 -20.01 20.22 6.63
C LEU A 397 -20.33 19.99 8.11
N LYS A 398 -20.10 18.75 8.56
CA LYS A 398 -20.34 18.28 9.94
C LYS A 398 -19.06 18.16 10.75
N ARG A 399 -17.90 18.10 10.09
CA ARG A 399 -16.59 17.99 10.72
C ARG A 399 -15.55 18.73 9.89
N VAL A 400 -14.87 19.69 10.50
CA VAL A 400 -13.75 20.40 9.85
C VAL A 400 -12.55 20.39 10.78
N THR A 401 -11.45 19.75 10.38
CA THR A 401 -10.16 19.78 11.09
C THR A 401 -9.29 20.87 10.52
N VAL A 402 -8.93 21.82 11.37
CA VAL A 402 -8.04 22.94 11.04
C VAL A 402 -6.85 22.96 12.00
N PRO A 403 -5.67 23.47 11.57
CA PRO A 403 -4.57 23.80 12.46
C PRO A 403 -4.99 24.83 13.52
N PRO A 404 -4.25 24.96 14.63
CA PRO A 404 -4.58 25.94 15.67
C PRO A 404 -4.70 27.38 15.13
N SER A 405 -5.91 27.94 15.21
CA SER A 405 -6.25 29.29 14.74
C SER A 405 -7.24 29.98 15.70
N ARG A 406 -7.38 31.31 15.62
CA ARG A 406 -8.35 32.06 16.43
C ARG A 406 -9.82 31.71 16.10
N TYR A 407 -10.08 31.26 14.88
CA TYR A 407 -11.41 30.90 14.38
C TYR A 407 -11.78 29.43 14.61
N ARG A 408 -10.87 28.64 15.20
CA ARG A 408 -11.10 27.21 15.39
C ARG A 408 -12.38 26.94 16.18
N GLN A 409 -12.65 27.73 17.22
CA GLN A 409 -13.83 27.53 18.06
C GLN A 409 -15.13 27.81 17.29
N ASP A 410 -15.16 28.85 16.45
CA ASP A 410 -16.32 29.20 15.63
C ASP A 410 -16.60 28.14 14.57
N ILE A 411 -15.55 27.66 13.89
CA ILE A 411 -15.63 26.55 12.92
C ILE A 411 -16.20 25.27 13.59
N LEU A 412 -15.74 24.93 14.78
CA LEU A 412 -16.27 23.78 15.54
C LEU A 412 -17.72 24.00 15.95
N TYR A 413 -18.08 25.21 16.34
CA TYR A 413 -19.46 25.57 16.66
C TYR A 413 -20.39 25.40 15.45
N TRP A 414 -20.06 25.95 14.28
CA TRP A 414 -20.89 25.83 13.08
C TRP A 414 -21.03 24.39 12.59
N THR A 415 -19.93 23.64 12.60
CA THR A 415 -19.94 22.23 12.16
C THR A 415 -20.69 21.33 13.15
N ALA A 416 -20.64 21.64 14.45
CA ALA A 416 -21.54 21.03 15.43
C ALA A 416 -23.00 21.31 15.10
N MET A 417 -23.39 22.56 14.83
CA MET A 417 -24.78 22.86 14.46
C MET A 417 -25.23 22.14 13.19
N ASN A 418 -24.39 22.09 12.16
CA ASN A 418 -24.66 21.33 10.93
C ASN A 418 -24.90 19.83 11.22
N ARG A 419 -24.13 19.24 12.13
CA ARG A 419 -24.32 17.85 12.59
C ARG A 419 -25.69 17.63 13.23
N PHE A 420 -26.24 18.63 13.92
CA PHE A 420 -27.55 18.56 14.56
C PHE A 420 -28.68 19.12 13.70
N GLY A 421 -28.51 19.23 12.38
CA GLY A 421 -29.63 19.48 11.48
C GLY A 421 -29.96 20.94 11.24
N ARG A 422 -29.00 21.86 11.43
CA ARG A 422 -29.10 23.27 10.99
C ARG A 422 -29.61 23.42 9.56
N LYS A 423 -29.22 22.52 8.65
CA LYS A 423 -29.70 22.45 7.26
C LYS A 423 -31.23 22.38 7.17
N TYR A 424 -31.88 21.67 8.09
CA TYR A 424 -33.34 21.56 8.11
C TYR A 424 -33.98 22.85 8.61
N ILE A 425 -33.44 23.45 9.67
CA ILE A 425 -33.95 24.71 10.25
C ILE A 425 -33.91 25.86 9.25
N ARG A 426 -32.83 25.94 8.46
CA ARG A 426 -32.68 26.97 7.42
C ARG A 426 -33.62 26.82 6.22
N LYS A 427 -34.22 25.64 6.03
CA LYS A 427 -35.26 25.53 5.01
C LYS A 427 -36.47 26.28 5.53
N ASN A 428 -36.99 27.21 4.74
CA ASN A 428 -38.20 27.99 5.04
C ASN A 428 -39.49 27.15 5.17
N THR A 429 -39.35 25.82 5.24
CA THR A 429 -40.41 24.83 5.39
C THR A 429 -40.27 24.03 6.70
N ALA A 430 -39.35 24.40 7.60
CA ALA A 430 -39.20 23.73 8.88
C ALA A 430 -40.43 24.00 9.75
N SER A 431 -41.11 22.94 10.22
CA SER A 431 -42.20 23.08 11.18
C SER A 431 -41.66 23.21 12.62
N LEU A 432 -42.43 23.83 13.51
CA LEU A 432 -42.10 23.88 14.93
C LEU A 432 -41.90 22.48 15.53
N GLU A 433 -42.72 21.51 15.12
CA GLU A 433 -42.60 20.11 15.54
C GLU A 433 -41.24 19.51 15.16
N GLN A 434 -40.76 19.75 13.93
CA GLN A 434 -39.43 19.29 13.50
C GLN A 434 -38.31 19.92 14.32
N VAL A 435 -38.42 21.21 14.65
CA VAL A 435 -37.46 21.89 15.53
C VAL A 435 -37.48 21.28 16.93
N ILE A 436 -38.66 21.01 17.51
CA ILE A 436 -38.78 20.37 18.83
C ILE A 436 -38.12 18.99 18.83
N VAL A 437 -38.40 18.15 17.82
CA VAL A 437 -37.79 16.82 17.67
C VAL A 437 -36.26 16.94 17.61
N LEU A 438 -35.75 17.88 16.82
CA LEU A 438 -34.32 18.13 16.68
C LEU A 438 -33.68 18.58 18.01
N LEU A 439 -34.31 19.50 18.75
CA LEU A 439 -33.84 19.92 20.08
C LEU A 439 -33.93 18.79 21.12
N ALA A 440 -34.93 17.91 21.02
CA ALA A 440 -35.06 16.75 21.88
C ALA A 440 -33.89 15.77 21.68
N THR A 441 -33.35 15.62 20.46
CA THR A 441 -32.16 14.78 20.22
C THR A 441 -30.92 15.23 21.01
N LEU A 442 -30.84 16.52 21.34
CA LEU A 442 -29.74 17.10 22.12
C LEU A 442 -29.91 16.91 23.64
N LYS A 443 -31.11 16.54 24.13
CA LYS A 443 -31.44 16.48 25.56
C LYS A 443 -30.51 15.55 26.34
N HIS A 444 -30.12 14.44 25.72
CA HIS A 444 -29.27 13.42 26.33
C HIS A 444 -27.76 13.71 26.22
N MET A 445 -27.37 14.77 25.50
CA MET A 445 -25.96 15.15 25.38
C MET A 445 -25.60 16.17 26.48
N LYS A 446 -24.49 15.98 27.18
CA LYS A 446 -23.98 17.01 28.11
C LYS A 446 -23.18 18.08 27.36
N TYR A 447 -22.44 17.65 26.35
CA TYR A 447 -21.61 18.47 25.48
C TYR A 447 -21.29 17.67 24.21
N VAL A 448 -20.76 18.35 23.21
CA VAL A 448 -20.28 17.71 21.97
C VAL A 448 -18.76 17.84 21.94
N ILE A 449 -18.07 16.71 21.91
CA ILE A 449 -16.62 16.70 21.67
C ILE A 449 -16.39 16.73 20.16
N GLN A 450 -15.66 17.73 19.69
CA GLN A 450 -15.10 17.76 18.36
C GLN A 450 -13.61 18.10 18.46
N GLN A 451 -12.73 17.21 17.97
CA GLN A 451 -11.27 17.38 17.99
C GLN A 451 -10.70 17.72 19.37
N GLY A 452 -11.22 17.08 20.42
CA GLY A 452 -10.77 17.31 21.80
C GLY A 452 -11.24 18.63 22.41
N GLN A 453 -11.98 19.46 21.68
CA GLN A 453 -12.64 20.65 22.22
C GLN A 453 -14.11 20.37 22.51
N ARG A 454 -14.59 21.01 23.58
CA ARG A 454 -15.95 20.86 24.10
C ARG A 454 -16.78 22.03 23.60
N VAL A 455 -17.80 21.74 22.80
CA VAL A 455 -18.88 22.70 22.50
C VAL A 455 -20.00 22.41 23.48
N GLU A 456 -20.37 23.40 24.28
CA GLU A 456 -21.39 23.21 25.30
C GLU A 456 -22.77 23.07 24.65
N ARG A 457 -23.62 22.18 25.18
CA ARG A 457 -24.95 21.92 24.62
C ARG A 457 -25.78 23.20 24.45
N HIS A 458 -25.73 24.11 25.43
CA HIS A 458 -26.53 25.33 25.41
C HIS A 458 -26.18 26.25 24.24
N GLN A 459 -24.91 26.24 23.79
CA GLN A 459 -24.48 27.00 22.61
C GLN A 459 -25.17 26.47 21.36
N ILE A 460 -25.23 25.14 21.20
CA ILE A 460 -25.89 24.49 20.06
C ILE A 460 -27.39 24.78 20.09
N TYR A 461 -28.04 24.71 21.26
CA TYR A 461 -29.45 25.08 21.39
C TYR A 461 -29.73 26.51 20.95
N TYR A 462 -28.99 27.47 21.52
CA TYR A 462 -29.15 28.88 21.20
C TYR A 462 -28.92 29.14 19.71
N GLY A 463 -27.87 28.55 19.15
CA GLY A 463 -27.54 28.68 17.74
C GLY A 463 -28.62 28.16 16.81
N LEU A 464 -29.17 26.97 17.08
CA LEU A 464 -30.25 26.40 16.28
C LEU A 464 -31.53 27.24 16.37
N LEU A 465 -31.88 27.75 17.55
CA LEU A 465 -33.03 28.66 17.71
C LEU A 465 -32.82 29.97 16.93
N ARG A 466 -31.59 30.54 16.97
CA ARG A 466 -31.25 31.77 16.26
C ARG A 466 -31.41 31.66 14.73
N GLU A 467 -31.35 30.47 14.15
CA GLU A 467 -31.52 30.26 12.70
C GLU A 467 -32.96 30.41 12.21
N ALA A 468 -33.95 30.31 13.11
CA ALA A 468 -35.38 30.46 12.75
C ALA A 468 -36.16 31.17 13.87
N PRO A 469 -35.89 32.46 14.14
CA PRO A 469 -36.54 33.21 15.21
C PRO A 469 -38.07 33.27 15.06
N SER A 470 -38.57 33.28 13.83
CA SER A 470 -40.01 33.26 13.54
C SER A 470 -40.75 32.04 14.09
N LEU A 471 -40.06 30.91 14.32
CA LEU A 471 -40.70 29.69 14.82
C LEU A 471 -40.98 29.71 16.33
N TRP A 472 -40.35 30.59 17.10
CA TRP A 472 -40.45 30.59 18.58
C TRP A 472 -40.63 31.96 19.22
N CYS A 473 -40.61 33.05 18.43
CA CYS A 473 -40.91 34.40 18.92
C CYS A 473 -42.40 34.76 18.92
N HIS A 474 -43.29 33.86 18.45
CA HIS A 474 -44.75 34.00 18.54
C HIS A 474 -45.27 33.31 19.79
#